data_AF-A0A1V5TGY1-F1
#
_entry.id   AF-A0A1V5TGY1-F1
#
_cell.length_a   1.000
_cell.length_b   1.000
_cell.length_c   1.000
_cell.angle_alpha   90.00
_cell.angle_beta   90.00
_cell.angle_gamma   90.00
#
_symmetry.space_group_name_H-M   'P 1'
#
loop_
_entity.id
_entity.type
_entity.pdbx_description
1 polymer ?
#
loop_
_entity_poly.entity_id
_entity_poly.type
_entity_poly.pdbx_seq_one_letter_code
_entity_poly.pdbx_strand_id
1 'polypeptide(L)'
;MKAIFFFLIFSIINSAQTISNTRLETIVKLLVSNSPEISKYVSSDEFEISNRFGISYEGIDNKFFIANEFPKIDRSIKYNYKIESVDDDDYSLLTISISAKNTSKEYYLKDSSIISKPFFYSRDWKTKESEHFKFFISDEKLFNHYSINQLESFITKMFDVLKFSKDQINLIKQKKIYYYLCKDENEIQKVTGFATRGMYILAQDYVVTTYNTHYHELEHFLINFKLKRLPLYTHPFLQEGLAVAFGGRGGLTVNTILETGIFIIESGFADYTELLNRNNFLNTDASISYPVSGLYTDFLIKQIGVDGFIGLYKKYSASNNLSKIDVIDKSLLPSDEKWKSFVNSLSNSNPIKLAENIDLNNFEPIIKNDSFEIYSNDEEYFPDL
;
A
#
# COMPACT_ATOMS: atom_id res chain seq x y z
N MET A 1 7.69 9.89 72.46
CA MET A 1 7.47 8.43 72.35
C MET A 1 7.20 8.11 70.89
N LYS A 2 7.76 7.01 70.38
CA LYS A 2 8.23 6.79 68.99
C LYS A 2 7.10 6.69 67.94
N ALA A 3 7.19 7.50 66.89
CA ALA A 3 6.45 7.29 65.64
C ALA A 3 7.17 6.22 64.81
N ILE A 4 6.51 5.10 64.54
CA ILE A 4 7.02 4.01 63.71
C ILE A 4 6.72 4.38 62.26
N PHE A 5 7.78 4.78 61.53
CA PHE A 5 7.73 5.05 60.09
C PHE A 5 7.82 3.71 59.35
N PHE A 6 6.71 3.25 58.79
CA PHE A 6 6.67 2.03 57.98
C PHE A 6 7.20 2.37 56.58
N PHE A 7 8.50 2.17 56.36
CA PHE A 7 9.11 2.26 55.03
C PHE A 7 8.71 1.02 54.24
N LEU A 8 7.61 1.11 53.47
CA LEU A 8 7.27 0.15 52.43
C LEU A 8 8.27 0.32 51.29
N ILE A 9 9.34 -0.48 51.32
CA ILE A 9 10.23 -0.68 50.18
C ILE A 9 9.43 -1.47 49.15
N PHE A 10 8.74 -0.76 48.25
CA PHE A 10 8.31 -1.34 46.98
C PHE A 10 9.56 -1.59 46.16
N SER A 11 10.12 -2.79 46.30
CA SER A 11 11.02 -3.34 45.31
C SER A 11 10.23 -3.43 44.01
N ILE A 12 10.44 -2.48 43.11
CA ILE A 12 9.99 -2.60 41.72
C ILE A 12 10.75 -3.82 41.17
N ILE A 13 10.08 -4.98 41.20
CA ILE A 13 10.53 -6.15 40.47
C ILE A 13 10.27 -5.77 39.01
N ASN A 14 11.27 -5.14 38.37
CA ASN A 14 11.32 -5.06 36.91
C ASN A 14 11.35 -6.52 36.45
N SER A 15 10.19 -7.07 36.08
CA SER A 15 10.10 -8.35 35.41
C SER A 15 10.61 -8.15 34.00
N ALA A 16 11.92 -8.02 33.85
CA ALA A 16 12.57 -8.10 32.57
C ALA A 16 12.18 -9.46 31.97
N GLN A 17 11.49 -9.41 30.83
CA GLN A 17 11.06 -10.59 30.10
C GLN A 17 12.28 -11.48 29.83
N THR A 18 12.36 -12.63 30.50
CA THR A 18 13.50 -13.54 30.37
C THR A 18 13.22 -14.51 29.23
N ILE A 19 13.32 -14.03 27.99
CA ILE A 19 13.42 -14.92 26.83
C ILE A 19 14.65 -15.79 27.04
N SER A 20 14.49 -17.11 27.16
CA SER A 20 15.64 -18.01 27.27
C SER A 20 16.57 -17.84 26.06
N ASN A 21 17.88 -17.78 26.30
CA ASN A 21 18.88 -17.65 25.23
C ASN A 21 18.69 -18.70 24.13
N THR A 22 18.37 -19.95 24.50
CA THR A 22 18.11 -21.04 23.55
C THR A 22 16.92 -20.77 22.64
N ARG A 23 15.82 -20.20 23.17
CA ARG A 23 14.66 -19.82 22.35
C ARG A 23 15.02 -18.70 21.38
N LEU A 24 15.72 -17.67 21.86
CA LEU A 24 16.15 -16.54 21.03
C LEU A 24 17.09 -16.99 19.90
N GLU A 25 18.09 -17.82 20.21
CA GLU A 25 19.00 -18.42 19.22
C GLU A 25 18.23 -19.22 18.16
N THR A 26 17.20 -19.96 18.58
CA THR A 26 16.34 -20.72 17.67
C THR A 26 15.57 -19.79 16.74
N ILE A 27 14.94 -18.73 17.26
CA ILE A 27 14.24 -17.71 16.47
C ILE A 27 15.19 -17.09 15.44
N VAL A 28 16.36 -16.63 15.89
CA VAL A 28 17.36 -15.99 15.01
C VAL A 28 17.79 -16.95 13.89
N LYS A 29 18.11 -18.21 14.23
CA LYS A 29 18.51 -19.22 13.24
C LYS A 29 17.41 -19.46 12.19
N LEU A 30 16.15 -19.54 12.62
CA LEU A 30 15.01 -19.76 11.73
C LEU A 30 14.74 -18.54 10.83
N LEU A 31 14.85 -17.32 11.35
CA LEU A 31 14.74 -16.08 10.57
C LEU A 31 15.83 -15.98 9.50
N VAL A 32 17.09 -16.16 9.89
CA VAL A 32 18.27 -16.08 9.01
C VAL A 32 18.21 -17.13 7.90
N SER A 33 17.63 -18.30 8.16
CA SER A 33 17.49 -19.37 7.17
C SER A 33 16.19 -19.32 6.36
N ASN A 34 15.32 -18.32 6.59
CA ASN A 34 13.96 -18.24 6.06
C ASN A 34 13.19 -19.57 6.21
N SER A 35 13.33 -20.22 7.37
CA SER A 35 12.67 -21.52 7.61
C SER A 35 11.17 -21.32 7.82
N PRO A 36 10.28 -22.09 7.16
CA PRO A 36 8.83 -22.03 7.37
C PRO A 36 8.41 -22.24 8.83
N GLU A 37 9.22 -22.95 9.62
CA GLU A 37 8.95 -23.21 11.04
C GLU A 37 8.97 -21.95 11.91
N ILE A 38 9.51 -20.83 11.40
CA ILE A 38 9.49 -19.54 12.11
C ILE A 38 8.07 -19.08 12.46
N SER A 39 7.06 -19.52 11.70
CA SER A 39 5.64 -19.29 11.97
C SER A 39 5.22 -19.68 13.40
N LYS A 40 5.84 -20.72 13.98
CA LYS A 40 5.59 -21.19 15.36
C LYS A 40 5.99 -20.17 16.43
N TYR A 41 6.77 -19.17 16.06
CA TYR A 41 7.25 -18.10 16.94
C TYR A 41 6.57 -16.76 16.67
N VAL A 42 5.64 -16.68 15.72
CA VAL A 42 4.77 -15.50 15.55
C VAL A 42 3.69 -15.55 16.63
N SER A 43 3.32 -14.39 17.18
CA SER A 43 2.18 -14.29 18.10
C SER A 43 0.92 -14.90 17.47
N SER A 44 0.14 -15.65 18.23
CA SER A 44 -1.07 -16.33 17.74
C SER A 44 -2.03 -15.38 17.04
N ASP A 45 -2.22 -14.19 17.63
CA ASP A 45 -3.18 -13.19 17.14
C ASP A 45 -2.71 -12.62 15.80
N GLU A 46 -1.42 -12.27 15.70
CA GLU A 46 -0.80 -11.77 14.48
C GLU A 46 -0.75 -12.82 13.38
N PHE A 47 -0.54 -14.09 13.74
CA PHE A 47 -0.63 -15.21 12.81
C PHE A 47 -2.05 -15.43 12.29
N GLU A 48 -3.08 -15.37 13.14
CA GLU A 48 -4.47 -15.43 12.70
C GLU A 48 -4.79 -14.25 11.77
N ILE A 49 -4.41 -13.04 12.16
CA ILE A 49 -4.63 -11.82 11.38
C ILE A 49 -4.03 -11.97 9.98
N SER A 50 -2.77 -12.39 9.87
CA SER A 50 -2.08 -12.58 8.58
C SER A 50 -2.82 -13.55 7.64
N ASN A 51 -3.52 -14.54 8.20
CA ASN A 51 -4.19 -15.58 7.43
C ASN A 51 -5.71 -15.41 7.32
N ARG A 52 -6.31 -14.41 8.00
CA ARG A 52 -7.78 -14.31 8.20
C ARG A 52 -8.60 -14.25 6.92
N PHE A 53 -8.01 -13.74 5.85
CA PHE A 53 -8.66 -13.60 4.54
C PHE A 53 -8.34 -14.74 3.57
N GLY A 54 -7.48 -15.69 3.94
CA GLY A 54 -7.07 -16.80 3.07
C GLY A 54 -6.33 -16.35 1.80
N ILE A 55 -5.69 -15.17 1.84
CA ILE A 55 -4.83 -14.69 0.75
C ILE A 55 -3.46 -15.38 0.90
N SER A 56 -2.97 -15.98 -0.17
CA SER A 56 -1.70 -16.73 -0.23
C SER A 56 -0.90 -16.37 -1.48
N TYR A 57 0.42 -16.49 -1.38
CA TYR A 57 1.34 -16.12 -2.45
C TYR A 57 2.15 -17.31 -2.94
N GLU A 58 2.27 -17.47 -4.26
CA GLU A 58 2.98 -18.60 -4.84
C GLU A 58 4.46 -18.59 -4.46
N GLY A 59 4.95 -19.71 -3.91
CA GLY A 59 6.34 -19.86 -3.48
C GLY A 59 6.66 -19.17 -2.15
N ILE A 60 5.65 -18.68 -1.43
CA ILE A 60 5.81 -18.07 -0.10
C ILE A 60 5.21 -19.01 0.94
N ASP A 61 6.07 -19.61 1.76
CA ASP A 61 5.65 -20.54 2.81
C ASP A 61 5.07 -19.82 4.03
N ASN A 62 5.53 -18.60 4.30
CA ASN A 62 5.07 -17.81 5.43
C ASN A 62 4.80 -16.35 5.04
N LYS A 63 3.52 -16.05 4.80
CA LYS A 63 3.04 -14.72 4.42
C LYS A 63 3.44 -13.62 5.43
N PHE A 64 3.51 -13.93 6.72
CA PHE A 64 3.81 -12.95 7.78
C PHE A 64 5.16 -12.25 7.59
N PHE A 65 6.11 -12.88 6.88
CA PHE A 65 7.45 -12.34 6.68
C PHE A 65 7.67 -11.67 5.32
N ILE A 66 6.65 -11.57 4.45
CA ILE A 66 6.78 -10.86 3.17
C ILE A 66 7.38 -9.45 3.41
N ALA A 67 8.40 -9.11 2.63
CA ALA A 67 9.22 -7.88 2.74
C ALA A 67 10.13 -7.77 3.99
N ASN A 68 10.06 -8.71 4.93
CA ASN A 68 10.94 -8.77 6.11
C ASN A 68 11.78 -10.07 6.21
N GLU A 69 11.90 -10.81 5.12
CA GLU A 69 12.82 -11.95 4.98
C GLU A 69 14.26 -11.49 4.77
N PHE A 70 15.21 -12.38 5.09
CA PHE A 70 16.59 -12.22 4.65
C PHE A 70 16.72 -12.63 3.18
N PRO A 71 17.63 -12.02 2.40
CA PRO A 71 18.03 -12.59 1.12
C PRO A 71 18.49 -14.04 1.33
N LYS A 72 18.31 -14.92 0.32
CA LYS A 72 18.85 -16.29 0.40
C LYS A 72 20.35 -16.24 0.67
N ILE A 73 20.74 -16.67 1.86
CA ILE A 73 22.12 -16.70 2.33
C ILE A 73 22.62 -18.12 2.44
N ASP A 74 23.92 -18.31 2.20
CA ASP A 74 24.60 -19.57 2.51
C ASP A 74 24.64 -19.78 4.03
N ARG A 75 24.46 -21.03 4.46
CA ARG A 75 24.45 -21.46 5.87
C ARG A 75 25.78 -21.18 6.58
N SER A 76 26.85 -20.92 5.83
CA SER A 76 28.18 -20.58 6.34
C SER A 76 28.32 -19.13 6.80
N ILE A 77 27.37 -18.26 6.48
CA ILE A 77 27.47 -16.82 6.75
C ILE A 77 27.27 -16.54 8.25
N LYS A 78 28.27 -15.86 8.85
CA LYS A 78 28.19 -15.38 10.23
C LYS A 78 27.21 -14.21 10.34
N TYR A 79 26.38 -14.25 11.38
CA TYR A 79 25.47 -13.18 11.76
C TYR A 79 25.69 -12.81 13.22
N ASN A 80 25.38 -11.56 13.58
CA ASN A 80 25.32 -11.09 14.95
C ASN A 80 23.87 -10.69 15.25
N TYR A 81 23.46 -10.78 16.52
CA TYR A 81 22.17 -10.25 16.93
C TYR A 81 22.28 -9.56 18.28
N LYS A 82 21.38 -8.60 18.50
CA LYS A 82 21.23 -7.85 19.75
C LYS A 82 19.74 -7.82 20.10
N ILE A 83 19.44 -7.94 21.39
CA ILE A 83 18.10 -7.75 21.91
C ILE A 83 18.10 -6.58 22.89
N GLU A 84 17.12 -5.70 22.76
CA GLU A 84 16.95 -4.52 23.61
C GLU A 84 15.51 -4.46 24.10
N SER A 85 15.32 -4.15 25.39
CA SER A 85 13.98 -3.81 25.89
C SER A 85 13.55 -2.52 25.22
N VAL A 86 12.33 -2.52 24.67
CA VAL A 86 11.74 -1.31 24.08
C VAL A 86 10.43 -1.05 24.82
N ASP A 87 10.37 0.07 25.52
CA ASP A 87 9.34 0.44 26.50
C ASP A 87 9.38 -0.33 27.83
N ASP A 88 8.59 0.14 28.81
CA ASP A 88 8.51 -0.35 30.19
C ASP A 88 7.70 -1.66 30.33
N ASP A 89 7.16 -2.16 29.22
CA ASP A 89 6.31 -3.35 29.14
C ASP A 89 7.00 -4.45 28.31
N ASP A 90 6.46 -5.68 28.38
CA ASP A 90 6.85 -6.98 27.81
C ASP A 90 7.27 -7.05 26.31
N TYR A 91 7.99 -6.06 25.80
CA TYR A 91 8.41 -5.90 24.43
C TYR A 91 9.92 -5.85 24.31
N SER A 92 10.43 -6.41 23.23
CA SER A 92 11.85 -6.35 22.91
C SER A 92 12.07 -6.16 21.42
N LEU A 93 13.11 -5.42 21.06
CA LEU A 93 13.59 -5.27 19.71
C LEU A 93 14.76 -6.22 19.49
N LEU A 94 14.56 -7.19 18.60
CA LEU A 94 15.60 -8.08 18.10
C LEU A 94 16.17 -7.50 16.81
N THR A 95 17.44 -7.10 16.84
CA THR A 95 18.18 -6.64 15.66
C THR A 95 19.16 -7.71 15.24
N ILE A 96 19.07 -8.17 13.99
CA ILE A 96 19.96 -9.18 13.40
C ILE A 96 20.73 -8.52 12.26
N SER A 97 22.06 -8.64 12.29
CA SER A 97 22.95 -8.03 11.30
C SER A 97 23.86 -9.07 10.64
N ILE A 98 23.93 -9.02 9.32
CA ILE A 98 24.79 -9.86 8.47
C ILE A 98 25.81 -8.96 7.79
N SER A 99 26.99 -8.84 8.39
CA SER A 99 28.06 -7.93 7.93
C SER A 99 28.47 -8.20 6.49
N ALA A 100 28.55 -9.47 6.07
CA ALA A 100 28.93 -9.86 4.71
C ALA A 100 27.96 -9.37 3.62
N LYS A 101 26.73 -8.99 3.98
CA LYS A 101 25.69 -8.50 3.06
C LYS A 101 25.30 -7.05 3.33
N ASN A 102 25.98 -6.37 4.26
CA ASN A 102 25.60 -5.05 4.75
C ASN A 102 24.08 -4.95 5.03
N THR A 103 23.50 -6.00 5.61
CA THR A 103 22.06 -6.11 5.83
C THR A 103 21.78 -6.19 7.32
N SER A 104 20.84 -5.38 7.80
CA SER A 104 20.31 -5.45 9.15
C SER A 104 18.79 -5.52 9.08
N LYS A 105 18.18 -6.33 9.96
CA LYS A 105 16.72 -6.48 10.07
C LYS A 105 16.30 -6.41 11.53
N GLU A 106 15.11 -5.86 11.73
CA GLU A 106 14.50 -5.62 13.03
C GLU A 106 13.23 -6.48 13.17
N TYR A 107 13.06 -7.08 14.34
CA TYR A 107 11.90 -7.87 14.70
C TYR A 107 11.44 -7.48 16.10
N TYR A 108 10.17 -7.14 16.23
CA TYR A 108 9.56 -6.85 17.52
C TYR A 108 9.07 -8.15 18.15
N LEU A 109 9.35 -8.31 19.43
CA LEU A 109 8.94 -9.45 20.23
C LEU A 109 7.99 -8.96 21.33
N LYS A 110 6.93 -9.73 21.57
CA LYS A 110 6.07 -9.66 22.75
C LYS A 110 5.95 -11.07 23.33
N ASP A 111 6.25 -11.26 24.60
CA ASP A 111 6.24 -12.56 25.28
C ASP A 111 7.02 -13.64 24.52
N SER A 112 8.22 -13.30 24.06
CA SER A 112 9.05 -14.16 23.20
C SER A 112 8.42 -14.59 21.87
N SER A 113 7.43 -13.86 21.38
CA SER A 113 6.73 -14.10 20.12
C SER A 113 6.85 -12.90 19.20
N ILE A 114 7.09 -13.14 17.92
CA ILE A 114 7.26 -12.11 16.90
C ILE A 114 5.91 -11.45 16.62
N ILE A 115 5.92 -10.12 16.59
CA ILE A 115 4.79 -9.27 16.24
C ILE A 115 5.19 -8.29 15.13
N SER A 116 4.22 -7.75 14.40
CA SER A 116 4.49 -6.79 13.33
C SER A 116 4.76 -5.37 13.87
N LYS A 117 5.47 -4.54 13.08
CA LYS A 117 5.66 -3.12 13.39
C LYS A 117 4.33 -2.39 13.59
N PRO A 118 3.30 -2.57 12.74
CA PRO A 118 2.00 -1.97 12.97
C PRO A 118 1.38 -2.35 14.31
N PHE A 119 1.40 -3.64 14.69
CA PHE A 119 0.90 -4.07 15.99
C PHE A 119 1.61 -3.37 17.15
N PHE A 120 2.94 -3.31 17.12
CA PHE A 120 3.73 -2.66 18.17
C PHE A 120 3.41 -1.17 18.29
N TYR A 121 3.46 -0.43 17.19
CA TYR A 121 3.29 1.02 17.20
C TYR A 121 1.85 1.49 17.37
N SER A 122 0.85 0.64 17.10
CA SER A 122 -0.56 0.98 17.22
C SER A 122 -1.23 0.49 18.52
N ARG A 123 -0.47 -0.12 19.43
CA ARG A 123 -1.03 -0.80 20.62
C ARG A 123 -1.88 0.11 21.52
N ASP A 124 -1.58 1.41 21.54
CA ASP A 124 -2.27 2.42 22.35
C ASP A 124 -3.18 3.31 21.50
N TRP A 125 -3.39 2.97 20.22
CA TRP A 125 -4.22 3.79 19.32
C TRP A 125 -5.69 3.57 19.59
N LYS A 126 -6.50 4.58 19.28
CA LYS A 126 -7.95 4.46 19.38
C LYS A 126 -8.46 3.51 18.31
N THR A 127 -9.36 2.61 18.70
CA THR A 127 -10.09 1.78 17.75
C THR A 127 -11.51 2.27 17.50
N LYS A 128 -11.94 2.23 16.23
CA LYS A 128 -13.35 2.39 15.81
C LYS A 128 -13.70 1.26 14.84
N GLU A 129 -14.98 0.93 14.71
CA GLU A 129 -15.44 -0.12 13.79
C GLU A 129 -16.63 0.36 12.97
N SER A 130 -16.77 -0.22 11.78
CA SER A 130 -17.92 -0.07 10.90
C SER A 130 -18.30 -1.44 10.30
N GLU A 131 -19.11 -1.49 9.24
CA GLU A 131 -19.58 -2.77 8.70
C GLU A 131 -18.45 -3.60 8.10
N HIS A 132 -17.50 -2.98 7.38
CA HIS A 132 -16.42 -3.70 6.71
C HIS A 132 -15.04 -3.42 7.30
N PHE A 133 -14.89 -2.47 8.22
CA PHE A 133 -13.59 -2.01 8.72
C PHE A 133 -13.44 -2.07 10.24
N LYS A 134 -12.19 -2.24 10.65
CA LYS A 134 -11.68 -1.91 11.99
C LYS A 134 -10.57 -0.87 11.82
N PHE A 135 -10.82 0.31 12.35
CA PHE A 135 -9.92 1.46 12.26
C PHE A 135 -9.03 1.51 13.49
N PHE A 136 -7.73 1.73 13.28
CA PHE A 136 -6.76 2.07 14.30
C PHE A 136 -6.29 3.50 14.02
N ILE A 137 -6.54 4.42 14.95
CA ILE A 137 -6.43 5.86 14.72
C ILE A 137 -5.47 6.44 15.75
N SER A 138 -4.37 7.03 15.29
CA SER A 138 -3.37 7.63 16.18
C SER A 138 -3.80 9.00 16.72
N ASP A 139 -4.52 9.80 15.92
CA ASP A 139 -5.13 11.06 16.34
C ASP A 139 -6.60 11.13 15.92
N GLU A 140 -7.51 11.07 16.90
CA GLU A 140 -8.96 11.09 16.65
C GLU A 140 -9.46 12.37 15.99
N LYS A 141 -8.74 13.49 16.10
CA LYS A 141 -9.14 14.77 15.49
C LYS A 141 -9.09 14.72 13.97
N LEU A 142 -8.28 13.81 13.41
CA LEU A 142 -8.12 13.65 11.98
C LEU A 142 -9.20 12.75 11.37
N PHE A 143 -9.94 11.97 12.17
CA PHE A 143 -10.85 10.94 11.65
C PHE A 143 -12.29 11.08 12.14
N ASN A 144 -13.21 11.29 11.21
CA ASN A 144 -14.62 11.55 11.48
C ASN A 144 -15.55 10.56 10.75
N HIS A 145 -16.85 10.64 11.04
CA HIS A 145 -17.86 9.76 10.44
C HIS A 145 -17.98 9.90 8.92
N TYR A 146 -17.68 11.08 8.36
CA TYR A 146 -17.70 11.26 6.91
C TYR A 146 -16.65 10.35 6.24
N SER A 147 -15.42 10.31 6.77
CA SER A 147 -14.36 9.43 6.26
C SER A 147 -14.75 7.95 6.31
N ILE A 148 -15.39 7.51 7.40
CA ILE A 148 -15.89 6.13 7.53
C ILE A 148 -16.93 5.83 6.44
N ASN A 149 -17.93 6.70 6.28
CA ASN A 149 -18.99 6.52 5.29
C ASN A 149 -18.46 6.52 3.85
N GLN A 150 -17.43 7.31 3.58
CA GLN A 150 -16.76 7.35 2.29
C GLN A 150 -16.04 6.03 1.97
N LEU A 151 -15.31 5.45 2.93
CA LEU A 151 -14.66 4.14 2.78
C LEU A 151 -15.69 3.01 2.63
N GLU A 152 -16.80 3.06 3.38
CA GLU A 152 -17.90 2.10 3.28
C GLU A 152 -18.64 2.16 1.93
N SER A 153 -18.87 3.37 1.42
CA SER A 153 -19.45 3.58 0.10
C SER A 153 -18.52 3.05 -0.99
N PHE A 154 -17.23 3.37 -0.88
CA PHE A 154 -16.22 2.91 -1.81
C PHE A 154 -16.15 1.39 -1.89
N ILE A 155 -16.01 0.70 -0.74
CA ILE A 155 -15.91 -0.76 -0.74
C ILE A 155 -17.17 -1.42 -1.30
N THR A 156 -18.35 -0.87 -1.00
CA THR A 156 -19.63 -1.38 -1.53
C THR A 156 -19.67 -1.29 -3.05
N LYS A 157 -19.25 -0.14 -3.62
CA LYS A 157 -19.12 0.01 -5.08
C LYS A 157 -18.14 -1.01 -5.67
N MET A 158 -17.03 -1.25 -4.98
CA MET A 158 -16.00 -2.16 -5.48
C MET A 158 -16.41 -3.63 -5.40
N PHE A 159 -17.31 -4.01 -4.51
CA PHE A 159 -17.93 -5.34 -4.55
C PHE A 159 -18.68 -5.58 -5.85
N ASP A 160 -19.38 -4.58 -6.38
CA ASP A 160 -20.06 -4.70 -7.66
C ASP A 160 -19.06 -4.71 -8.83
N VAL A 161 -18.10 -3.78 -8.83
CA VAL A 161 -17.07 -3.67 -9.89
C VAL A 161 -16.25 -4.96 -10.00
N LEU A 162 -15.74 -5.48 -8.88
CA LEU A 162 -14.94 -6.70 -8.85
C LEU A 162 -15.79 -7.98 -8.75
N LYS A 163 -17.12 -7.86 -8.83
CA LYS A 163 -18.09 -8.97 -8.78
C LYS A 163 -17.85 -9.91 -7.60
N PHE A 164 -17.81 -9.39 -6.39
CA PHE A 164 -17.62 -10.19 -5.19
C PHE A 164 -18.87 -11.05 -4.92
N SER A 165 -18.65 -12.29 -4.52
CA SER A 165 -19.72 -13.17 -4.05
C SER A 165 -20.21 -12.75 -2.67
N LYS A 166 -21.43 -13.16 -2.31
CA LYS A 166 -21.98 -12.94 -0.96
C LYS A 166 -21.06 -13.50 0.13
N ASP A 167 -20.45 -14.66 -0.09
CA ASP A 167 -19.54 -15.28 0.87
C ASP A 167 -18.26 -14.45 1.06
N GLN A 168 -17.71 -13.90 -0.03
CA GLN A 168 -16.57 -12.98 0.04
C GLN A 168 -16.91 -11.71 0.81
N ILE A 169 -18.07 -11.12 0.55
CA ILE A 169 -18.56 -9.92 1.26
C ILE A 169 -18.76 -10.24 2.75
N ASN A 170 -19.41 -11.36 3.07
CA ASN A 170 -19.64 -11.80 4.45
C ASN A 170 -18.33 -12.05 5.20
N LEU A 171 -17.32 -12.62 4.52
CA LEU A 171 -16.00 -12.81 5.11
C LEU A 171 -15.33 -11.46 5.46
N ILE A 172 -15.46 -10.45 4.60
CA ILE A 172 -14.98 -9.09 4.90
C ILE A 172 -15.73 -8.51 6.11
N LYS A 173 -17.06 -8.63 6.15
CA LYS A 173 -17.86 -8.16 7.29
C LYS A 173 -17.46 -8.83 8.61
N GLN A 174 -17.17 -10.13 8.57
CA GLN A 174 -16.78 -10.90 9.74
C GLN A 174 -15.36 -10.57 10.21
N LYS A 175 -14.38 -10.54 9.28
CA LYS A 175 -12.96 -10.42 9.62
C LYS A 175 -12.45 -8.98 9.67
N LYS A 176 -13.17 -8.04 9.06
CA LYS A 176 -12.90 -6.60 8.95
C LYS A 176 -11.55 -6.27 8.28
N ILE A 177 -11.56 -5.26 7.43
CA ILE A 177 -10.33 -4.67 6.88
C ILE A 177 -9.71 -3.80 7.97
N TYR A 178 -8.44 -4.05 8.26
CA TYR A 178 -7.73 -3.27 9.28
C TYR A 178 -7.12 -2.05 8.60
N TYR A 179 -7.57 -0.88 9.04
CA TYR A 179 -7.21 0.41 8.47
C TYR A 179 -6.51 1.25 9.52
N TYR A 180 -5.22 1.51 9.32
CA TYR A 180 -4.37 2.27 10.24
C TYR A 180 -4.22 3.69 9.72
N LEU A 181 -4.77 4.66 10.44
CA LEU A 181 -4.61 6.08 10.16
C LEU A 181 -3.49 6.65 11.05
N CYS A 182 -2.35 6.90 10.41
CA CYS A 182 -1.22 7.63 10.98
C CYS A 182 -1.48 9.14 10.89
N LYS A 183 -0.96 9.90 11.84
CA LYS A 183 -1.13 11.36 11.90
C LYS A 183 -0.20 12.12 10.96
N ASP A 184 0.94 11.53 10.62
CA ASP A 184 1.98 12.15 9.82
C ASP A 184 2.90 11.12 9.13
N GLU A 185 3.80 11.62 8.27
CA GLU A 185 4.77 10.83 7.49
C GLU A 185 5.82 10.12 8.37
N ASN A 186 6.15 10.67 9.54
CA ASN A 186 7.10 10.05 10.46
C ASN A 186 6.47 8.82 11.13
N GLU A 187 5.20 8.91 11.50
CA GLU A 187 4.48 7.82 12.16
C GLU A 187 4.22 6.65 11.20
N ILE A 188 3.79 6.92 9.97
CA ILE A 188 3.65 5.87 8.96
C ILE A 188 5.00 5.22 8.62
N GLN A 189 6.10 5.97 8.62
CA GLN A 189 7.43 5.39 8.43
C GLN A 189 7.81 4.44 9.58
N LYS A 190 7.46 4.76 10.83
CA LYS A 190 7.67 3.84 11.96
C LYS A 190 6.83 2.57 11.82
N VAL A 191 5.56 2.72 11.47
CA VAL A 191 4.59 1.63 11.34
C VAL A 191 4.93 0.70 10.16
N THR A 192 5.29 1.25 9.01
CA THR A 192 5.53 0.47 7.78
C THR A 192 7.00 0.13 7.55
N GLY A 193 7.91 0.94 8.06
CA GLY A 193 9.34 0.92 7.71
C GLY A 193 9.72 1.74 6.48
N PHE A 194 8.77 2.40 5.81
CA PHE A 194 8.99 3.11 4.55
C PHE A 194 8.53 4.57 4.62
N ALA A 195 9.29 5.47 4.01
CA ALA A 195 8.86 6.85 3.81
C ALA A 195 7.79 6.89 2.70
N THR A 196 6.52 6.89 3.10
CA THR A 196 5.35 6.87 2.20
C THR A 196 4.17 7.59 2.87
N ARG A 197 3.08 7.80 2.12
CA ARG A 197 1.78 8.30 2.63
C ARG A 197 0.70 7.21 2.67
N GLY A 198 0.98 6.06 2.08
CA GLY A 198 0.17 4.86 2.25
C GLY A 198 0.90 3.61 1.81
N MET A 199 0.43 2.49 2.33
CA MET A 199 0.93 1.17 2.00
C MET A 199 -0.10 0.11 2.35
N TYR A 200 -0.35 -0.77 1.39
CA TYR A 200 -0.95 -2.07 1.63
C TYR A 200 0.11 -3.09 2.06
N ILE A 201 0.11 -3.47 3.34
CA ILE A 201 1.06 -4.44 3.90
C ILE A 201 0.55 -5.85 3.61
N LEU A 202 1.16 -6.50 2.61
CA LEU A 202 0.81 -7.85 2.16
C LEU A 202 0.85 -8.89 3.29
N ALA A 203 1.78 -8.74 4.24
CA ALA A 203 2.00 -9.73 5.28
C ALA A 203 0.80 -9.87 6.24
N GLN A 204 0.09 -8.78 6.54
CA GLN A 204 -1.06 -8.78 7.47
C GLN A 204 -2.38 -8.36 6.82
N ASP A 205 -2.39 -8.07 5.51
CA ASP A 205 -3.51 -7.45 4.81
C ASP A 205 -3.97 -6.14 5.48
N TYR A 206 -3.01 -5.28 5.84
CA TYR A 206 -3.27 -3.98 6.47
C TYR A 206 -3.26 -2.86 5.44
N VAL A 207 -4.21 -1.95 5.54
CA VAL A 207 -4.13 -0.65 4.86
C VAL A 207 -3.59 0.35 5.86
N VAL A 208 -2.39 0.89 5.62
CA VAL A 208 -1.77 1.89 6.49
C VAL A 208 -1.61 3.19 5.72
N THR A 209 -1.99 4.33 6.29
CA THR A 209 -1.98 5.60 5.55
C THR A 209 -2.03 6.83 6.44
N THR A 210 -1.65 7.98 5.88
CA THR A 210 -1.89 9.32 6.43
C THR A 210 -3.15 9.98 5.84
N TYR A 211 -3.87 9.33 4.92
CA TYR A 211 -5.09 9.86 4.32
C TYR A 211 -6.34 9.31 5.00
N ASN A 212 -7.28 10.20 5.28
CA ASN A 212 -8.58 9.84 5.85
C ASN A 212 -9.37 8.85 5.00
N THR A 213 -9.25 8.92 3.68
CA THR A 213 -9.93 8.05 2.72
C THR A 213 -8.95 7.60 1.64
N HIS A 214 -8.15 6.56 1.91
CA HIS A 214 -7.14 6.07 0.99
C HIS A 214 -7.64 4.89 0.14
N TYR A 215 -8.42 5.21 -0.88
CA TYR A 215 -9.00 4.21 -1.78
C TYR A 215 -7.95 3.43 -2.59
N HIS A 216 -6.84 4.08 -2.95
CA HIS A 216 -5.75 3.47 -3.71
C HIS A 216 -5.19 2.21 -3.04
N GLU A 217 -4.81 2.28 -1.76
CA GLU A 217 -4.28 1.11 -1.04
C GLU A 217 -5.36 0.07 -0.74
N LEU A 218 -6.62 0.51 -0.63
CA LEU A 218 -7.74 -0.39 -0.48
C LEU A 218 -7.97 -1.22 -1.74
N GLU A 219 -7.76 -0.67 -2.94
CA GLU A 219 -7.79 -1.43 -4.19
C GLU A 219 -6.77 -2.58 -4.22
N HIS A 220 -5.53 -2.32 -3.76
CA HIS A 220 -4.49 -3.36 -3.67
C HIS A 220 -4.93 -4.52 -2.76
N PHE A 221 -5.60 -4.22 -1.65
CA PHE A 221 -6.22 -5.26 -0.81
C PHE A 221 -7.34 -6.01 -1.55
N LEU A 222 -8.27 -5.28 -2.16
CA LEU A 222 -9.47 -5.87 -2.76
C LEU A 222 -9.14 -6.80 -3.93
N ILE A 223 -8.20 -6.43 -4.80
CA ILE A 223 -7.78 -7.31 -5.89
C ILE A 223 -7.09 -8.57 -5.37
N ASN A 224 -6.22 -8.45 -4.36
CA ASN A 224 -5.56 -9.62 -3.76
C ASN A 224 -6.57 -10.56 -3.08
N PHE A 225 -7.56 -9.99 -2.40
CA PHE A 225 -8.66 -10.74 -1.81
C PHE A 225 -9.55 -11.43 -2.86
N LYS A 226 -9.81 -10.76 -3.99
CA LYS A 226 -10.54 -11.35 -5.12
C LYS A 226 -9.81 -12.55 -5.70
N LEU A 227 -8.49 -12.45 -5.83
CA LEU A 227 -7.65 -13.48 -6.44
C LEU A 227 -7.38 -14.66 -5.50
N LYS A 228 -7.29 -14.43 -4.19
CA LYS A 228 -6.98 -15.39 -3.09
C LYS A 228 -5.60 -16.04 -3.17
N ARG A 229 -5.22 -16.55 -4.34
CA ARG A 229 -3.90 -17.13 -4.59
C ARG A 229 -3.32 -16.44 -5.82
N LEU A 230 -2.19 -15.78 -5.62
CA LEU A 230 -1.54 -14.99 -6.65
C LEU A 230 -0.02 -15.11 -6.56
N PRO A 231 0.71 -14.89 -7.66
CA PRO A 231 2.14 -14.66 -7.58
C PRO A 231 2.45 -13.39 -6.77
N LEU A 232 3.67 -13.27 -6.25
CA LEU A 232 4.06 -12.18 -5.35
C LEU A 232 4.10 -10.81 -6.05
N TYR A 233 4.50 -10.78 -7.31
CA TYR A 233 4.64 -9.55 -8.08
C TYR A 233 3.66 -9.53 -9.24
N THR A 234 3.09 -8.36 -9.51
CA THR A 234 2.29 -8.10 -10.71
C THR A 234 2.99 -7.01 -11.54
N HIS A 235 2.77 -7.02 -12.85
CA HIS A 235 3.22 -5.94 -13.71
C HIS A 235 2.68 -4.60 -13.20
N PRO A 236 3.54 -3.60 -12.91
CA PRO A 236 3.14 -2.38 -12.21
C PRO A 236 2.11 -1.56 -12.98
N PHE A 237 2.17 -1.54 -14.31
CA PHE A 237 1.12 -0.94 -15.16
C PHE A 237 -0.30 -1.43 -14.85
N LEU A 238 -0.49 -2.73 -14.55
CA LEU A 238 -1.82 -3.26 -14.21
C LEU A 238 -2.14 -3.08 -12.73
N GLN A 239 -1.14 -3.26 -11.86
CA GLN A 239 -1.30 -3.15 -10.42
C GLN A 239 -1.65 -1.71 -10.00
N GLU A 240 -0.81 -0.76 -10.38
CA GLU A 240 -1.01 0.66 -10.07
C GLU A 240 -2.13 1.24 -10.92
N GLY A 241 -2.26 0.79 -12.19
CA GLY A 241 -3.36 1.21 -13.05
C GLY A 241 -4.74 0.90 -12.47
N LEU A 242 -4.94 -0.28 -11.88
CA LEU A 242 -6.20 -0.61 -11.19
C LEU A 242 -6.45 0.32 -9.99
N ALA A 243 -5.43 0.47 -9.13
CA ALA A 243 -5.53 1.28 -7.93
C ALA A 243 -5.79 2.76 -8.24
N VAL A 244 -5.26 3.27 -9.36
CA VAL A 244 -5.50 4.64 -9.83
C VAL A 244 -6.88 4.79 -10.48
N ALA A 245 -7.27 3.83 -11.33
CA ALA A 245 -8.54 3.87 -12.07
C ALA A 245 -9.76 3.97 -11.14
N PHE A 246 -9.68 3.39 -9.94
CA PHE A 246 -10.79 3.43 -8.98
C PHE A 246 -10.46 4.18 -7.69
N GLY A 247 -9.19 4.20 -7.27
CA GLY A 247 -8.78 4.78 -6.00
C GLY A 247 -8.09 6.15 -6.08
N GLY A 248 -7.78 6.64 -7.29
CA GLY A 248 -7.03 7.88 -7.47
C GLY A 248 -5.58 7.75 -6.99
N ARG A 249 -4.96 8.88 -6.61
CA ARG A 249 -3.56 8.89 -6.16
C ARG A 249 -3.21 10.13 -5.36
N GLY A 250 -2.43 9.98 -4.29
CA GLY A 250 -1.81 11.12 -3.60
C GLY A 250 -2.80 12.10 -2.95
N GLY A 251 -4.03 11.64 -2.67
CA GLY A 251 -5.13 12.49 -2.20
C GLY A 251 -5.95 13.13 -3.34
N LEU A 252 -5.56 12.95 -4.60
CA LEU A 252 -6.33 13.37 -5.76
C LEU A 252 -7.39 12.33 -6.10
N THR A 253 -8.54 12.83 -6.54
CA THR A 253 -9.69 12.00 -6.94
C THR A 253 -9.40 11.23 -8.23
N VAL A 254 -10.15 10.16 -8.47
CA VAL A 254 -10.10 9.39 -9.73
C VAL A 254 -10.22 10.31 -10.94
N ASN A 255 -11.25 11.15 -10.98
CA ASN A 255 -11.51 12.02 -12.13
C ASN A 255 -10.30 12.90 -12.46
N THR A 256 -9.73 13.56 -11.44
CA THR A 256 -8.55 14.41 -11.60
C THR A 256 -7.37 13.64 -12.19
N ILE A 257 -7.11 12.43 -11.71
CA ILE A 257 -6.01 11.62 -12.22
C ILE A 257 -6.28 11.13 -13.65
N LEU A 258 -7.51 10.72 -13.96
CA LEU A 258 -7.86 10.28 -15.31
C LEU A 258 -7.78 11.44 -16.32
N GLU A 259 -8.22 12.64 -15.95
CA GLU A 259 -8.07 13.86 -16.76
C GLU A 259 -6.59 14.21 -16.97
N THR A 260 -5.77 14.07 -15.93
CA THR A 260 -4.30 14.22 -16.05
C THR A 260 -3.73 13.21 -17.05
N GLY A 261 -4.22 11.97 -17.03
CA GLY A 261 -3.83 10.92 -17.99
C GLY A 261 -4.20 11.28 -19.43
N ILE A 262 -5.38 11.88 -19.65
CA ILE A 262 -5.80 12.37 -20.98
C ILE A 262 -4.83 13.44 -21.46
N PHE A 263 -4.58 14.45 -20.63
CA PHE A 263 -3.66 15.54 -20.95
C PHE A 263 -2.26 15.04 -21.31
N ILE A 264 -1.70 14.11 -20.54
CA ILE A 264 -0.37 13.52 -20.79
C ILE A 264 -0.31 12.84 -22.16
N ILE A 265 -1.33 12.04 -22.50
CA ILE A 265 -1.40 11.33 -23.77
C ILE A 265 -1.59 12.30 -24.94
N GLU A 266 -2.52 13.25 -24.83
CA GLU A 266 -2.82 14.21 -25.90
C GLU A 266 -1.66 15.17 -26.18
N SER A 267 -0.91 15.53 -25.13
CA SER A 267 0.27 16.39 -25.26
C SER A 267 1.51 15.63 -25.76
N GLY A 268 1.44 14.30 -25.88
CA GLY A 268 2.57 13.46 -26.29
C GLY A 268 3.67 13.33 -25.24
N PHE A 269 3.39 13.59 -23.96
CA PHE A 269 4.38 13.43 -22.88
C PHE A 269 4.68 11.97 -22.56
N ALA A 270 3.75 11.05 -22.84
CA ALA A 270 3.95 9.61 -22.73
C ALA A 270 3.02 8.86 -23.70
N ASP A 271 3.43 7.65 -24.06
CA ASP A 271 2.58 6.66 -24.73
C ASP A 271 2.36 5.45 -23.79
N TYR A 272 1.12 5.00 -23.68
CA TYR A 272 0.78 3.81 -22.91
C TYR A 272 1.58 2.58 -23.38
N THR A 273 1.92 2.50 -24.67
CA THR A 273 2.65 1.35 -25.23
C THR A 273 4.07 1.23 -24.66
N GLU A 274 4.71 2.35 -24.35
CA GLU A 274 6.04 2.38 -23.73
C GLU A 274 5.98 1.87 -22.28
N LEU A 275 4.89 2.18 -21.59
CA LEU A 275 4.61 1.79 -20.21
C LEU A 275 4.17 0.33 -20.06
N LEU A 276 3.91 -0.38 -21.17
CA LEU A 276 3.71 -1.84 -21.18
C LEU A 276 5.01 -2.60 -20.90
N ASN A 277 6.16 -1.94 -20.95
CA ASN A 277 7.42 -2.48 -20.46
C ASN A 277 7.60 -2.10 -18.98
N ARG A 278 7.81 -3.10 -18.13
CA ARG A 278 7.97 -2.95 -16.68
C ARG A 278 9.11 -2.00 -16.29
N ASN A 279 10.26 -2.08 -16.96
CA ASN A 279 11.41 -1.22 -16.64
C ASN A 279 11.13 0.23 -17.04
N ASN A 280 10.51 0.44 -18.20
CA ASN A 280 10.09 1.78 -18.60
C ASN A 280 9.11 2.36 -17.57
N PHE A 281 8.07 1.60 -17.19
CA PHE A 281 7.12 2.03 -16.17
C PHE A 281 7.79 2.46 -14.86
N LEU A 282 8.72 1.65 -14.35
CA LEU A 282 9.42 1.91 -13.09
C LEU A 282 10.40 3.09 -13.18
N ASN A 283 10.91 3.40 -14.38
CA ASN A 283 11.81 4.51 -14.62
C ASN A 283 11.08 5.81 -15.01
N THR A 284 9.82 5.72 -15.42
CA THR A 284 8.97 6.88 -15.66
C THR A 284 8.44 7.41 -14.32
N ASP A 285 8.53 8.73 -14.13
CA ASP A 285 8.01 9.38 -12.93
C ASP A 285 6.55 8.99 -12.70
N ALA A 286 6.22 8.66 -11.46
CA ALA A 286 4.91 8.14 -11.14
C ALA A 286 3.79 9.18 -11.43
N SER A 287 4.06 10.49 -11.40
CA SER A 287 3.13 11.54 -11.83
C SER A 287 2.73 11.45 -13.31
N ILE A 288 3.49 10.69 -14.11
CA ILE A 288 3.20 10.41 -15.52
C ILE A 288 2.67 8.98 -15.69
N SER A 289 3.38 7.98 -15.18
CA SER A 289 3.05 6.57 -15.43
C SER A 289 1.74 6.13 -14.78
N TYR A 290 1.38 6.69 -13.62
CA TYR A 290 0.16 6.30 -12.90
C TYR A 290 -1.11 6.86 -13.56
N PRO A 291 -1.21 8.16 -13.91
CA PRO A 291 -2.37 8.65 -14.67
C PRO A 291 -2.61 7.90 -15.98
N VAL A 292 -1.54 7.64 -16.76
CA VAL A 292 -1.67 6.93 -18.04
C VAL A 292 -2.11 5.49 -17.84
N SER A 293 -1.51 4.76 -16.88
CA SER A 293 -1.92 3.38 -16.58
C SER A 293 -3.32 3.28 -15.97
N GLY A 294 -3.73 4.26 -15.16
CA GLY A 294 -5.08 4.37 -14.63
C GLY A 294 -6.11 4.55 -15.73
N LEU A 295 -5.88 5.50 -16.63
CA LEU A 295 -6.75 5.76 -17.78
C LEU A 295 -6.84 4.54 -18.70
N TYR A 296 -5.71 3.88 -18.98
CA TYR A 296 -5.71 2.70 -19.82
C TYR A 296 -6.36 1.50 -19.11
N THR A 297 -6.24 1.38 -17.79
CA THR A 297 -6.92 0.31 -17.02
C THR A 297 -8.44 0.48 -17.02
N ASP A 298 -8.93 1.71 -16.86
CA ASP A 298 -10.36 2.02 -17.01
C ASP A 298 -10.86 1.65 -18.41
N PHE A 299 -10.10 1.99 -19.45
CA PHE A 299 -10.37 1.55 -20.82
C PHE A 299 -10.42 0.02 -20.95
N LEU A 300 -9.42 -0.71 -20.43
CA LEU A 300 -9.37 -2.16 -20.48
C LEU A 300 -10.63 -2.76 -19.85
N ILE A 301 -10.98 -2.34 -18.64
CA ILE A 301 -12.15 -2.88 -17.93
C ILE A 301 -13.44 -2.60 -18.72
N LYS A 302 -13.58 -1.43 -19.35
CA LYS A 302 -14.73 -1.09 -20.21
C LYS A 302 -14.78 -1.94 -21.50
N GLN A 303 -13.64 -2.34 -22.05
CA GLN A 303 -13.57 -3.10 -23.30
C GLN A 303 -13.67 -4.61 -23.13
N ILE A 304 -13.00 -5.17 -22.13
CA ILE A 304 -12.89 -6.63 -21.94
C ILE A 304 -13.58 -7.12 -20.66
N GLY A 305 -14.20 -6.21 -19.91
CA GLY A 305 -14.83 -6.51 -18.62
C GLY A 305 -13.81 -6.79 -17.52
N VAL A 306 -14.29 -6.73 -16.27
CA VAL A 306 -13.45 -7.01 -15.10
C VAL A 306 -12.86 -8.43 -15.10
N ASP A 307 -13.58 -9.42 -15.64
CA ASP A 307 -13.09 -10.80 -15.68
C ASP A 307 -11.93 -10.95 -16.70
N GLY A 308 -12.03 -10.26 -17.84
CA GLY A 308 -10.94 -10.17 -18.82
C GLY A 308 -9.73 -9.46 -18.23
N PHE A 309 -9.95 -8.34 -17.52
CA PHE A 309 -8.87 -7.63 -16.82
C PHE A 309 -8.20 -8.49 -15.75
N ILE A 310 -8.96 -9.20 -14.91
CA ILE A 310 -8.42 -10.15 -13.93
C ILE A 310 -7.59 -11.25 -14.61
N GLY A 311 -8.02 -11.71 -15.79
CA GLY A 311 -7.25 -12.64 -16.62
C GLY A 311 -5.88 -12.09 -17.02
N LEU A 312 -5.85 -10.83 -17.50
CA LEU A 312 -4.60 -10.12 -17.82
C LEU A 312 -3.74 -9.93 -16.57
N TYR A 313 -4.33 -9.46 -15.47
CA TYR A 313 -3.65 -9.25 -14.19
C TYR A 313 -2.91 -10.51 -13.75
N LYS A 314 -3.61 -11.66 -13.69
CA LYS A 314 -3.00 -12.97 -13.36
C LYS A 314 -1.93 -13.40 -14.35
N LYS A 315 -2.17 -13.21 -15.65
CA LYS A 315 -1.21 -13.59 -16.70
C LYS A 315 0.11 -12.84 -16.55
N TYR A 316 0.05 -11.59 -16.11
CA TYR A 316 1.21 -10.72 -15.89
C TYR A 316 1.57 -10.59 -14.41
N SER A 317 1.41 -11.67 -13.64
CA SER A 317 1.97 -11.83 -12.29
C SER A 317 3.01 -12.96 -12.25
N ALA A 318 4.06 -12.81 -11.43
CA ALA A 318 5.10 -13.82 -11.21
C ALA A 318 5.71 -13.73 -9.78
N SER A 319 6.21 -14.84 -9.24
CA SER A 319 6.98 -14.86 -7.98
C SER A 319 8.48 -15.02 -8.20
N ASN A 320 8.88 -16.01 -9.01
CA ASN A 320 10.29 -16.43 -9.13
C ASN A 320 10.97 -16.00 -10.44
N ASN A 321 10.20 -15.69 -11.47
CA ASN A 321 10.73 -15.31 -12.78
C ASN A 321 10.05 -14.03 -13.26
N LEU A 322 10.62 -12.89 -12.86
CA LEU A 322 10.09 -11.57 -13.22
C LEU A 322 10.14 -11.30 -14.72
N SER A 323 11.01 -11.98 -15.49
CA SER A 323 11.06 -11.76 -16.94
C SER A 323 9.79 -12.18 -17.69
N LYS A 324 8.96 -13.04 -17.06
CA LYS A 324 7.63 -13.38 -17.59
C LYS A 324 6.65 -12.20 -17.58
N ILE A 325 6.94 -11.18 -16.78
CA ILE A 325 6.10 -10.00 -16.60
C ILE A 325 6.87 -8.73 -16.97
N ASP A 326 7.93 -8.82 -17.78
CA ASP A 326 8.70 -7.66 -18.19
C ASP A 326 7.96 -6.81 -19.23
N VAL A 327 7.15 -7.45 -20.09
CA VAL A 327 6.42 -6.75 -21.15
C VAL A 327 5.02 -7.34 -21.29
N ILE A 328 4.00 -6.47 -21.31
CA ILE A 328 2.64 -6.83 -21.68
C ILE A 328 2.56 -6.91 -23.21
N ASP A 329 2.24 -8.09 -23.72
CA ASP A 329 2.01 -8.32 -25.15
C ASP A 329 0.79 -7.53 -25.65
N LYS A 330 1.08 -6.49 -26.45
CA LYS A 330 0.08 -5.60 -27.05
C LYS A 330 -0.94 -6.33 -27.91
N SER A 331 -0.60 -7.49 -28.50
CA SER A 331 -1.53 -8.27 -29.31
C SER A 331 -2.70 -8.84 -28.52
N LEU A 332 -2.60 -8.88 -27.19
CA LEU A 332 -3.66 -9.31 -26.27
C LEU A 332 -4.55 -8.16 -25.80
N LEU A 333 -4.22 -6.92 -26.18
CA LEU A 333 -4.93 -5.71 -25.75
C LEU A 333 -5.89 -5.24 -26.86
N PRO A 334 -6.93 -4.46 -26.53
CA PRO A 334 -7.78 -3.82 -27.52
C PRO A 334 -6.95 -2.93 -28.48
N SER A 335 -7.46 -2.74 -29.71
CA SER A 335 -6.71 -2.03 -30.76
C SER A 335 -6.50 -0.55 -30.45
N ASP A 336 -5.49 0.04 -31.10
CA ASP A 336 -5.16 1.47 -30.98
C ASP A 336 -6.31 2.36 -31.44
N GLU A 337 -7.12 1.95 -32.42
CA GLU A 337 -8.29 2.74 -32.83
C GLU A 337 -9.33 2.82 -31.71
N LYS A 338 -9.57 1.71 -30.99
CA LYS A 338 -10.49 1.70 -29.85
C LYS A 338 -9.96 2.58 -28.72
N TRP A 339 -8.66 2.52 -28.46
CA TRP A 339 -8.02 3.37 -27.46
C TRP A 339 -8.17 4.86 -27.81
N LYS A 340 -7.82 5.25 -29.05
CA LYS A 340 -7.97 6.64 -29.52
C LYS A 340 -9.41 7.11 -29.45
N SER A 341 -10.36 6.26 -29.87
CA SER A 341 -11.79 6.58 -29.77
C SER A 341 -12.23 6.78 -28.32
N PHE A 342 -11.69 6.01 -27.38
CA PHE A 342 -11.98 6.16 -25.96
C PHE A 342 -11.45 7.48 -25.41
N VAL A 343 -10.18 7.80 -25.64
CA VAL A 343 -9.57 9.08 -25.21
C VAL A 343 -10.35 10.27 -25.78
N ASN A 344 -10.59 10.27 -27.10
CA ASN A 344 -11.36 11.32 -27.77
C ASN A 344 -12.77 11.47 -27.18
N SER A 345 -13.42 10.38 -26.78
CA SER A 345 -14.76 10.46 -26.18
C SER A 345 -14.75 11.17 -24.82
N LEU A 346 -13.68 11.02 -24.05
CA LEU A 346 -13.53 11.65 -22.74
C LEU A 346 -13.20 13.14 -22.89
N SER A 347 -12.26 13.49 -23.77
CA SER A 347 -11.90 14.89 -24.06
C SER A 347 -13.10 15.72 -24.53
N ASN A 348 -14.02 15.08 -25.28
CA ASN A 348 -15.24 15.73 -25.77
C ASN A 348 -16.41 15.74 -24.76
N SER A 349 -16.31 15.02 -23.64
CA SER A 349 -17.38 14.91 -22.63
C SER A 349 -17.31 15.97 -21.52
N ASN A 350 -16.14 16.61 -21.34
CA ASN A 350 -15.93 17.78 -20.49
C ASN A 350 -15.44 18.98 -21.33
N PRO A 351 -16.19 19.47 -22.34
CA PRO A 351 -15.87 20.78 -22.87
C PRO A 351 -16.07 21.75 -21.71
N ILE A 352 -15.04 22.53 -21.37
CA ILE A 352 -15.24 23.78 -20.65
C ILE A 352 -16.20 24.58 -21.52
N LYS A 353 -17.49 24.47 -21.24
CA LYS A 353 -18.49 25.30 -21.90
C LYS A 353 -18.34 26.66 -21.27
N LEU A 354 -17.81 27.60 -22.04
CA LEU A 354 -17.95 29.02 -21.73
C LEU A 354 -19.43 29.24 -21.40
N ALA A 355 -19.72 29.80 -20.22
CA ALA A 355 -21.10 30.08 -19.87
C ALA A 355 -21.68 31.01 -20.95
N GLU A 356 -22.89 30.71 -21.41
CA GLU A 356 -23.58 31.57 -22.36
C GLU A 356 -23.72 32.96 -21.72
N ASN A 357 -23.23 33.99 -22.43
CA ASN A 357 -23.11 35.40 -21.98
C ASN A 357 -21.87 35.78 -21.13
N ILE A 358 -20.76 35.04 -21.22
CA ILE A 358 -19.47 35.60 -20.79
C ILE A 358 -19.02 36.64 -21.83
N ASP A 359 -18.92 37.90 -21.43
CA ASP A 359 -18.25 38.94 -22.21
C ASP A 359 -16.75 38.62 -22.26
N LEU A 360 -16.34 37.96 -23.35
CA LEU A 360 -14.96 37.54 -23.60
C LEU A 360 -13.97 38.73 -23.65
N ASN A 361 -14.45 39.98 -23.72
CA ASN A 361 -13.58 41.14 -23.65
C ASN A 361 -13.00 41.37 -22.24
N ASN A 362 -13.57 40.73 -21.20
CA ASN A 362 -13.07 40.80 -19.82
C ASN A 362 -12.18 39.62 -19.43
N PHE A 363 -11.90 38.70 -20.36
CA PHE A 363 -11.07 37.52 -20.14
C PHE A 363 -10.00 37.46 -21.22
N GLU A 364 -8.72 37.62 -20.87
CA GLU A 364 -7.64 37.20 -21.75
C GLU A 364 -7.41 35.70 -21.57
N PRO A 365 -7.67 34.85 -22.57
CA PRO A 365 -7.14 33.50 -22.56
C PRO A 365 -5.61 33.59 -22.65
N ILE A 366 -4.91 33.35 -21.54
CA ILE A 366 -3.46 33.19 -21.55
C ILE A 366 -3.15 31.77 -22.07
N ILE A 367 -3.30 31.59 -23.38
CA ILE A 367 -2.57 30.56 -24.12
C ILE A 367 -1.74 31.32 -25.14
N LYS A 368 -0.55 31.73 -24.70
CA LYS A 368 0.45 32.38 -25.56
C LYS A 368 1.42 31.30 -26.07
N ASN A 369 1.06 30.72 -27.21
CA ASN A 369 1.93 29.99 -28.14
C ASN A 369 2.54 28.65 -27.64
N ASP A 370 2.97 27.84 -28.61
CA ASP A 370 3.58 26.50 -28.50
C ASP A 370 4.95 26.46 -27.76
N SER A 371 5.11 27.22 -26.67
CA SER A 371 6.36 27.25 -25.88
C SER A 371 6.06 27.45 -24.40
N PHE A 372 6.62 26.59 -23.55
CA PHE A 372 6.63 26.78 -22.10
C PHE A 372 7.73 27.77 -21.72
N GLU A 373 7.39 28.82 -20.98
CA GLU A 373 8.37 29.65 -20.27
C GLU A 373 8.57 29.07 -18.86
N ILE A 374 9.83 28.76 -18.53
CA ILE A 374 10.25 28.35 -17.19
C ILE A 374 10.81 29.59 -16.51
N TYR A 375 10.14 30.04 -15.45
CA TYR A 375 10.61 31.13 -14.61
C TYR A 375 11.51 30.59 -13.50
N SER A 376 12.52 31.37 -13.12
CA SER A 376 13.53 30.92 -12.16
C SER A 376 13.04 30.98 -10.71
N ASN A 377 11.96 31.74 -10.45
CA ASN A 377 11.34 31.92 -9.15
C ASN A 377 9.92 32.51 -9.29
N ASP A 378 9.19 32.53 -8.17
CA ASP A 378 7.80 32.99 -8.10
C ASP A 378 7.62 34.50 -8.34
N GLU A 379 8.67 35.31 -8.13
CA GLU A 379 8.63 36.78 -8.34
C GLU A 379 8.57 37.12 -9.84
N GLU A 380 9.20 36.32 -10.69
CA GLU A 380 9.12 36.45 -12.15
C GLU A 380 7.75 36.00 -12.71
N TYR A 381 7.06 35.10 -12.02
CA TYR A 381 5.74 34.60 -12.42
C TYR A 381 4.61 35.58 -12.08
N PHE A 382 4.79 36.43 -11.07
CA PHE A 382 3.84 37.46 -10.66
C PHE A 382 4.48 38.86 -10.59
N PRO A 383 4.77 39.49 -11.74
CA PRO A 383 5.53 40.74 -11.77
C PRO A 383 4.80 41.95 -11.18
N ASP A 384 3.49 41.85 -10.94
CA ASP A 384 2.63 42.96 -10.48
C ASP A 384 1.86 42.66 -9.17
N LEU A 385 2.38 41.77 -8.30
CA LEU A 385 1.86 41.56 -6.93
C LEU A 385 2.73 42.20 -5.85
#